data_AF-A0A2H5V1X5-F1
#
_entry.id   AF-A0A2H5V1X5-F1
#
_cell.length_a   1.000
_cell.length_b   1.000
_cell.length_c   1.000
_cell.angle_alpha   90.00
_cell.angle_beta   90.00
_cell.angle_gamma   90.00
#
_symmetry.space_group_name_H-M   'P 1'
#
loop_
_entity.id
_entity.type
_entity.pdbx_description
1 polymer ?
#
loop_
_entity_poly.entity_id
_entity_poly.type
_entity_poly.pdbx_seq_one_letter_code
_entity_poly.pdbx_strand_id
1 'polypeptide(L)'
;MYYFYAGFRYEAEIYEESMRLSFNLYAVGVAEAVPESSDPNEHLYHPLHMNPLKMSPKVRVTVTAVLANYLGGQRDFIVEADSVRAVIEELAKKYGSEIRRRLFDEEGRLRRYINIYVNDRGLSHQELDMRLQDGDEVLILPAVSGG
;
A
#
# COMPACT_ATOMS: atom_id res chain seq x y z
N MET A 1 -38.91 12.41 5.91
CA MET A 1 -37.89 12.54 4.86
C MET A 1 -36.63 11.85 5.38
N TYR A 2 -36.39 10.60 4.99
CA TYR A 2 -35.19 9.83 5.35
C TYR A 2 -34.64 9.23 4.05
N TYR A 3 -33.42 9.61 3.67
CA TYR A 3 -32.73 9.05 2.51
C TYR A 3 -31.94 7.79 2.91
N PHE A 4 -32.04 6.80 2.02
CA PHE A 4 -31.46 5.46 2.02
C PHE A 4 -29.91 5.44 2.11
N TYR A 5 -29.36 4.50 2.88
CA TYR A 5 -28.00 3.97 2.68
C TYR A 5 -28.10 2.67 1.87
N ALA A 6 -27.69 2.71 0.61
CA ALA A 6 -27.48 1.52 -0.22
C ALA A 6 -26.15 1.68 -0.96
N GLY A 7 -25.09 1.04 -0.47
CA GLY A 7 -23.76 1.21 -1.03
C GLY A 7 -22.69 0.20 -0.60
N PHE A 8 -23.07 -0.96 -0.05
CA PHE A 8 -22.10 -1.95 0.46
C PHE A 8 -22.16 -3.33 -0.23
N ARG A 9 -22.92 -3.49 -1.32
CA ARG A 9 -23.07 -4.80 -2.00
C ARG A 9 -22.27 -4.97 -3.30
N TYR A 10 -21.63 -3.91 -3.83
CA TYR A 10 -20.94 -3.98 -5.13
C TYR A 10 -19.44 -4.32 -5.05
N GLU A 11 -18.77 -4.13 -3.91
CA GLU A 11 -17.32 -4.41 -3.81
C GLU A 11 -17.01 -5.91 -3.67
N ALA A 12 -17.92 -6.73 -3.13
CA ALA A 12 -17.67 -8.15 -2.92
C ALA A 12 -17.68 -8.98 -4.23
N GLU A 13 -18.56 -8.63 -5.19
CA GLU A 13 -18.66 -9.35 -6.48
C GLU A 13 -17.44 -9.12 -7.37
N ILE A 14 -16.87 -7.90 -7.35
CA ILE A 14 -15.67 -7.55 -8.13
C ILE A 14 -14.44 -8.34 -7.64
N TYR A 15 -14.37 -8.62 -6.34
CA TYR A 15 -13.32 -9.47 -5.76
C TYR A 15 -13.45 -10.93 -6.21
N GLU A 16 -14.65 -11.51 -6.21
CA GLU A 16 -14.83 -12.89 -6.67
C GLU A 16 -14.57 -13.04 -8.17
N GLU A 17 -15.01 -12.09 -8.99
CA GLU A 17 -14.84 -12.13 -10.44
C GLU A 17 -13.36 -11.96 -10.84
N SER A 18 -12.63 -11.08 -10.16
CA SER A 18 -11.18 -10.93 -10.34
C SER A 18 -10.38 -12.15 -9.86
N MET A 19 -10.82 -12.82 -8.80
CA MET A 19 -10.28 -14.13 -8.37
C MET A 19 -10.51 -15.20 -9.43
N ARG A 20 -11.68 -15.20 -10.07
CA ARG A 20 -12.04 -16.18 -11.10
C ARG A 20 -11.25 -15.97 -12.40
N LEU A 21 -11.04 -14.71 -12.79
CA LEU A 21 -10.24 -14.33 -13.96
C LEU A 21 -8.76 -14.67 -13.79
N SER A 22 -8.19 -14.43 -12.60
CA SER A 22 -6.79 -14.79 -12.31
C SER A 22 -6.58 -16.31 -12.29
N PHE A 23 -7.56 -17.08 -11.81
CA PHE A 23 -7.52 -18.55 -11.88
C PHE A 23 -7.56 -19.09 -13.31
N ASN A 24 -8.41 -18.50 -14.17
CA ASN A 24 -8.59 -18.96 -15.54
C ASN A 24 -7.40 -18.58 -16.45
N LEU A 25 -6.76 -17.43 -16.18
CA LEU A 25 -5.54 -17.02 -16.88
C LEU A 25 -4.34 -17.93 -16.54
N TYR A 26 -4.29 -18.46 -15.31
CA TYR A 26 -3.27 -19.42 -14.88
C TYR A 26 -3.44 -20.79 -15.55
N ALA A 27 -4.69 -21.23 -15.77
CA ALA A 27 -5.00 -22.50 -16.43
C ALA A 27 -4.60 -22.54 -17.91
N VAL A 28 -4.55 -21.38 -18.59
CA VAL A 28 -4.15 -21.28 -20.01
C VAL A 28 -2.62 -21.28 -20.18
N GLY A 29 -1.85 -21.08 -19.11
CA GLY A 29 -0.38 -20.91 -19.15
C GLY A 29 0.48 -22.13 -18.80
N VAL A 30 -0.09 -23.26 -18.40
CA VAL A 30 0.68 -24.45 -17.97
C VAL A 30 0.44 -25.60 -18.93
N ALA A 31 0.98 -25.47 -20.14
CA ALA A 31 1.15 -26.57 -21.07
C ALA A 31 2.62 -26.64 -21.52
N GLU A 32 3.55 -26.65 -20.57
CA GLU A 32 4.93 -27.06 -20.82
C GLU A 32 5.33 -28.18 -19.86
N ALA A 33 5.95 -29.19 -20.45
CA ALA A 33 6.14 -30.55 -19.96
C ALA A 33 6.78 -30.65 -18.57
N VAL A 34 6.09 -31.33 -17.66
CA VAL A 34 6.68 -31.89 -16.45
C VAL A 34 7.26 -33.27 -16.81
N PRO A 35 8.55 -33.56 -16.57
CA PRO A 35 9.09 -34.90 -16.80
C PRO A 35 8.40 -35.89 -15.86
N GLU A 36 7.88 -36.98 -16.45
CA GLU A 36 7.13 -38.02 -15.77
C GLU A 36 8.03 -38.74 -14.75
N SER A 37 7.81 -38.45 -13.48
CA SER A 37 8.50 -39.11 -12.39
C SER A 37 7.82 -40.46 -12.09
N SER A 38 8.63 -41.47 -11.74
CA SER A 38 8.20 -42.87 -11.64
C SER A 38 7.57 -43.24 -10.29
N ASP A 39 7.29 -42.26 -9.44
CA ASP A 39 6.75 -42.48 -8.10
C ASP A 39 5.23 -42.27 -8.09
N PRO A 40 4.41 -43.32 -7.87
CA PRO A 40 2.95 -43.23 -7.91
C PRO A 40 2.34 -42.36 -6.80
N ASN A 41 3.14 -41.87 -5.84
CA ASN A 41 2.70 -41.00 -4.75
C ASN A 41 3.24 -39.56 -4.81
N GLU A 42 4.01 -39.17 -5.83
CA GLU A 42 4.60 -37.83 -5.91
C GLU A 42 3.55 -36.72 -6.12
N HIS A 43 2.40 -37.06 -6.67
CA HIS A 43 1.27 -36.14 -6.82
C HIS A 43 0.57 -35.77 -5.49
N LEU A 44 0.86 -36.46 -4.39
CA LEU A 44 0.29 -36.19 -3.05
C LEU A 44 1.10 -35.20 -2.21
N TYR A 45 2.28 -34.78 -2.68
CA TYR A 45 3.14 -33.81 -1.99
C TYR A 45 3.58 -32.67 -2.91
N HIS A 46 2.63 -32.03 -3.60
CA HIS A 46 2.78 -30.60 -3.85
C HIS A 46 2.08 -29.87 -2.69
N PRO A 47 2.80 -29.49 -1.60
CA PRO A 47 2.32 -28.38 -0.81
C PRO A 47 2.16 -27.25 -1.81
N LEU A 48 0.94 -26.77 -1.99
CA LEU A 48 0.66 -25.50 -2.61
C LEU A 48 1.72 -24.55 -2.06
N HIS A 49 2.73 -24.19 -2.86
CA HIS A 49 3.54 -23.02 -2.61
C HIS A 49 2.58 -21.87 -2.85
N MET A 50 1.67 -21.71 -1.90
CA MET A 50 0.85 -20.55 -1.71
C MET A 50 1.91 -19.49 -1.44
N ASN A 51 2.29 -18.76 -2.49
CA ASN A 51 2.94 -17.48 -2.29
C ASN A 51 1.93 -16.75 -1.41
N PRO A 52 2.18 -16.54 -0.10
CA PRO A 52 1.22 -15.83 0.72
C PRO A 52 1.02 -14.51 -0.02
N LEU A 53 -0.21 -14.22 -0.44
CA LEU A 53 -0.56 -12.93 -1.03
C LEU A 53 0.19 -11.91 -0.18
N LYS A 54 1.21 -11.27 -0.75
CA LYS A 54 2.16 -10.48 0.01
C LYS A 54 1.35 -9.31 0.54
N MET A 55 0.81 -9.47 1.74
CA MET A 55 -0.04 -8.48 2.38
C MET A 55 0.88 -7.33 2.74
N SER A 56 0.63 -6.17 2.14
CA SER A 56 1.33 -4.95 2.51
C SER A 56 1.08 -4.68 4.00
N PRO A 57 2.12 -4.33 4.78
CA PRO A 57 1.97 -4.09 6.21
C PRO A 57 1.04 -2.92 6.49
N LYS A 58 0.25 -3.03 7.57
CA LYS A 58 -0.60 -1.94 8.06
C LYS A 58 0.21 -1.04 8.98
N VAL A 59 0.43 0.19 8.57
CA VAL A 59 1.20 1.18 9.34
C VAL A 59 0.31 2.31 9.85
N ARG A 60 0.68 2.88 10.99
CA ARG A 60 0.08 4.10 11.53
C ARG A 60 0.78 5.29 10.92
N VAL A 61 0.04 6.19 10.29
CA VAL A 61 0.60 7.41 9.69
C VAL A 61 0.03 8.62 10.40
N THR A 62 0.90 9.47 10.93
CA THR A 62 0.50 10.72 11.58
C THR A 62 1.07 11.91 10.81
N VAL A 63 0.27 12.97 10.70
CA VAL A 63 0.66 14.22 10.04
C VAL A 63 0.45 15.44 10.93
N THR A 64 1.17 16.51 10.62
CA THR A 64 0.94 17.82 11.26
C THR A 64 -0.36 18.47 10.81
N ALA A 65 -0.85 19.44 11.59
CA ALA A 65 -2.04 20.23 11.26
C ALA A 65 -1.97 20.86 9.86
N VAL A 66 -0.77 21.33 9.46
CA VAL A 66 -0.55 21.97 8.16
C VAL A 66 -0.86 21.02 7.00
N LEU A 67 -0.43 19.76 7.10
CA LEU A 67 -0.70 18.75 6.08
C LEU A 67 -2.14 18.22 6.18
N ALA A 68 -2.68 18.10 7.40
CA ALA A 68 -4.05 17.65 7.65
C ALA A 68 -5.10 18.49 6.90
N ASN A 69 -4.85 19.79 6.70
CA ASN A 69 -5.73 20.67 5.91
C ASN A 69 -5.96 20.18 4.47
N TYR A 70 -5.01 19.43 3.91
CA TYR A 70 -5.10 18.85 2.56
C TYR A 70 -5.57 17.39 2.59
N LEU A 71 -5.83 16.83 3.77
CA LEU A 71 -6.19 15.44 4.02
C LEU A 71 -7.57 15.35 4.71
N GLY A 72 -8.46 16.30 4.42
CA GLY A 72 -9.81 16.34 4.99
C GLY A 72 -9.85 16.67 6.49
N GLY A 73 -8.79 17.27 7.04
CA GLY A 73 -8.67 17.58 8.47
C GLY A 73 -8.23 16.40 9.34
N GLN A 74 -8.11 15.20 8.77
CA GLN A 74 -7.66 14.01 9.49
C GLN A 74 -6.14 14.04 9.70
N ARG A 75 -5.69 13.56 10.86
CA ARG A 75 -4.28 13.59 11.27
C ARG A 75 -3.63 12.21 11.35
N ASP A 76 -4.43 11.20 11.65
CA ASP A 76 -3.97 9.84 11.89
C ASP A 76 -4.66 8.89 10.92
N PHE A 77 -3.89 8.02 10.28
CA PHE A 77 -4.36 7.12 9.23
C PHE A 77 -3.80 5.71 9.48
N ILE A 78 -4.55 4.71 9.04
CA ILE A 78 -4.02 3.37 8.83
C ILE A 78 -3.84 3.19 7.33
N VAL A 79 -2.63 2.84 6.91
CA VAL A 79 -2.28 2.67 5.49
C VAL A 79 -1.63 1.31 5.30
N GLU A 80 -2.04 0.58 4.26
CA GLU A 80 -1.39 -0.66 3.84
C GLU A 80 -0.32 -0.32 2.80
N ALA A 81 0.96 -0.44 3.16
CA ALA A 81 2.05 -0.02 2.29
C ALA A 81 3.38 -0.72 2.61
N ASP A 82 4.04 -1.23 1.57
CA ASP A 82 5.31 -1.97 1.68
C ASP A 82 6.53 -1.09 2.03
N SER A 83 6.45 0.22 1.80
CA SER A 83 7.55 1.16 1.99
C SER A 83 7.04 2.57 2.32
N VAL A 84 7.96 3.42 2.78
CA VAL A 84 7.67 4.83 3.03
C VAL A 84 7.21 5.55 1.76
N ARG A 85 7.85 5.26 0.61
CA ARG A 85 7.40 5.78 -0.69
C ARG A 85 5.95 5.40 -0.97
N ALA A 86 5.60 4.13 -0.78
CA ALA A 86 4.23 3.65 -1.01
C ALA A 86 3.22 4.35 -0.08
N VAL A 87 3.57 4.61 1.19
CA VAL A 87 2.71 5.39 2.11
C VAL A 87 2.40 6.77 1.53
N ILE A 88 3.42 7.51 1.08
CA ILE A 88 3.27 8.88 0.56
C ILE A 88 2.45 8.86 -0.74
N GLU A 89 2.69 7.88 -1.60
CA GLU A 89 1.96 7.71 -2.87
C GLU A 89 0.49 7.37 -2.64
N GLU A 90 0.17 6.48 -1.70
CA GLU A 90 -1.22 6.12 -1.36
C GLU A 90 -1.97 7.30 -0.75
N LEU A 91 -1.33 8.10 0.13
CA LEU A 91 -1.92 9.35 0.62
C LEU A 91 -2.19 10.33 -0.52
N ALA A 92 -1.24 10.49 -1.44
CA ALA A 92 -1.39 11.38 -2.59
C ALA A 92 -2.48 10.92 -3.56
N LYS A 93 -2.61 9.61 -3.76
CA LYS A 93 -3.65 8.99 -4.59
C LYS A 93 -5.04 9.17 -3.98
N LYS A 94 -5.16 8.96 -2.67
CA LYS A 94 -6.44 9.04 -1.95
C LYS A 94 -6.99 10.46 -1.82
N TYR A 95 -6.15 11.45 -1.55
CA TYR A 95 -6.57 12.84 -1.31
C TYR A 95 -6.32 13.78 -2.49
N GLY A 96 -5.70 13.28 -3.56
CA GLY A 96 -5.62 13.96 -4.84
C GLY A 96 -4.46 14.95 -4.99
N SER A 97 -4.60 15.83 -5.99
CA SER A 97 -3.52 16.69 -6.49
C SER A 97 -3.01 17.71 -5.48
N GLU A 98 -3.86 18.20 -4.57
CA GLU A 98 -3.50 19.24 -3.61
C GLU A 98 -2.44 18.75 -2.61
N ILE A 99 -2.63 17.58 -1.99
CA ILE A 99 -1.60 17.00 -1.13
C ILE A 99 -0.37 16.58 -1.94
N ARG A 100 -0.57 16.06 -3.16
CA ARG A 100 0.54 15.63 -4.04
C ARG A 100 1.49 16.80 -4.31
N ARG A 101 0.95 18.00 -4.61
CA ARG A 101 1.74 19.22 -4.83
C ARG A 101 2.50 19.68 -3.59
N ARG A 102 2.01 19.37 -2.39
CA ARG A 102 2.66 19.70 -1.12
C ARG A 102 3.79 18.74 -0.75
N LEU A 103 3.66 17.47 -1.14
CA LEU A 103 4.64 16.42 -0.86
C LEU A 103 5.72 16.35 -1.95
N PHE A 104 5.34 16.45 -3.23
CA PHE A 104 6.23 16.24 -4.37
C PHE A 104 6.51 17.52 -5.16
N ASP A 105 7.72 17.61 -5.72
CA ASP A 105 8.10 18.62 -6.72
C ASP A 105 7.55 18.27 -8.12
N GLU A 106 7.89 19.10 -9.10
CA GLU A 106 7.42 18.94 -10.50
C GLU A 106 8.02 17.69 -11.16
N GLU A 107 9.19 17.25 -10.70
CA GLU A 107 9.84 16.02 -11.15
C GLU A 107 9.36 14.76 -10.39
N GLY A 108 8.41 14.90 -9.46
CA GLY A 108 7.86 13.80 -8.68
C GLY A 108 8.74 13.33 -7.52
N ARG A 109 9.74 14.11 -7.11
CA ARG A 109 10.58 13.82 -5.95
C ARG A 109 9.97 14.42 -4.68
N LEU A 110 10.19 13.77 -3.54
CA LEU A 110 9.77 14.31 -2.26
C LEU A 110 10.46 15.66 -2.01
N ARG A 111 9.68 16.68 -1.67
CA ARG A 111 10.19 18.03 -1.43
C ARG A 111 11.11 18.03 -0.21
N ARG A 112 12.22 18.77 -0.31
CA ARG A 112 13.26 18.83 0.74
C ARG A 112 12.77 19.34 2.09
N TYR A 113 11.70 20.14 2.10
CA TYR A 113 11.10 20.61 3.34
C TYR A 113 10.12 19.59 3.95
N ILE A 114 9.96 18.38 3.41
CA ILE A 114 9.17 17.34 4.08
C ILE A 114 10.12 16.40 4.79
N ASN A 115 9.99 16.32 6.11
CA ASN A 115 10.71 15.37 6.95
C ASN A 115 9.81 14.17 7.25
N ILE A 116 10.42 12.98 7.27
CA ILE A 116 9.73 11.73 7.55
C ILE A 116 10.48 11.02 8.67
N TYR A 117 9.72 10.47 9.62
CA TYR A 117 10.22 9.64 10.69
C TYR A 117 9.50 8.29 10.66
N VAL A 118 10.24 7.21 10.87
CA VAL A 118 9.69 5.87 11.10
C VAL A 118 10.11 5.42 12.49
N ASN A 119 9.14 5.18 13.39
CA ASN A 119 9.40 4.84 14.79
C ASN A 119 10.43 5.78 15.44
N ASP A 120 10.18 7.09 15.37
CA ASP A 120 11.06 8.18 15.85
C ASP A 120 12.43 8.33 15.15
N ARG A 121 12.76 7.45 14.20
CA ARG A 121 13.97 7.58 13.38
C ARG A 121 13.71 8.46 12.16
N GLY A 122 14.37 9.61 12.10
CA GLY A 122 14.36 10.47 10.92
C GLY A 122 14.99 9.77 9.71
N LEU A 123 14.34 9.89 8.55
CA LEU A 123 14.81 9.34 7.29
C LEU A 123 15.39 10.42 6.38
N SER A 124 16.47 10.07 5.70
CA SER A 124 16.94 10.81 4.53
C SER A 124 15.95 10.67 3.36
N HIS A 125 15.84 11.69 2.51
CA HIS A 125 15.07 11.62 1.25
C HIS A 125 15.55 10.53 0.28
N GLN A 126 16.72 9.93 0.52
CA GLN A 126 17.25 8.79 -0.23
C GLN A 126 16.77 7.43 0.31
N GLU A 127 16.19 7.39 1.51
CA GLU A 127 15.77 6.16 2.21
C GLU A 127 14.26 5.87 2.05
N LEU A 128 13.56 6.52 1.12
CA LEU A 128 12.10 6.35 0.97
C LEU A 128 11.69 4.93 0.56
N ASP A 129 12.60 4.16 -0.01
CA ASP A 129 12.38 2.77 -0.39
C ASP A 129 12.62 1.78 0.77
N MET A 130 12.88 2.30 1.99
CA MET A 130 12.92 1.50 3.22
C MET A 130 11.61 0.71 3.38
N ARG A 131 11.77 -0.61 3.60
CA ARG A 131 10.67 -1.52 3.89
C ARG A 131 10.07 -1.24 5.25
N LEU A 132 8.75 -1.19 5.29
CA LEU A 132 7.98 -1.07 6.53
C LEU A 132 7.58 -2.45 7.06
N GLN A 133 7.26 -2.51 8.34
CA GLN A 133 6.68 -3.65 9.03
C GLN A 133 5.28 -3.32 9.55
N ASP A 134 4.49 -4.36 9.80
CA ASP A 134 3.16 -4.17 10.37
C ASP A 134 3.26 -3.49 11.74
N GLY A 135 2.42 -2.47 11.94
CA GLY A 135 2.39 -1.68 13.16
C GLY A 135 3.41 -0.54 13.25
N ASP A 136 4.29 -0.37 12.26
CA ASP A 136 5.23 0.76 12.20
C ASP A 136 4.48 2.11 12.25
N GLU A 137 5.11 3.10 12.87
CA GLU A 137 4.61 4.48 12.93
C GLU A 137 5.40 5.38 11.98
N VAL A 138 4.69 6.05 11.08
CA VAL A 138 5.24 6.99 10.11
C VAL A 138 4.74 8.39 10.44
N LEU A 139 5.65 9.30 10.79
CA LEU A 139 5.33 10.71 11.01
C LEU A 139 5.80 11.54 9.82
N ILE A 140 4.89 12.31 9.22
CA ILE A 140 5.16 13.21 8.09
C ILE A 140 4.92 14.65 8.53
N LEU A 141 5.95 15.49 8.44
CA LEU A 141 5.83 16.90 8.78
C LEU A 141 6.65 17.81 7.85
N PRO A 142 6.20 19.05 7.64
CA PRO A 142 7.06 20.09 7.11
C PRO A 142 8.25 20.32 8.03
N ALA A 143 9.41 20.61 7.45
CA ALA A 143 10.59 21.09 8.13
C ALA A 143 10.23 22.43 8.76
N VAL A 144 10.30 22.46 10.08
CA VAL A 144 10.13 23.68 10.85
C VAL A 144 11.54 24.21 11.09
N SER A 145 11.88 25.32 10.44
CA SER A 145 12.97 26.16 10.94
C SER A 145 12.52 26.62 12.32
N GLY A 146 13.19 26.18 13.39
CA GLY A 146 12.91 26.71 14.73
C GLY A 146 12.92 28.24 14.66
N GLY A 147 11.86 28.85 15.18
CA GLY A 147 11.80 30.30 15.36
C GLY A 147 12.79 30.79 16.40
#